data_AF-A0A3D3H6D1-F1
#
_entry.id   AF-A0A3D3H6D1-F1
#
_cell.length_a   1.000
_cell.length_b   1.000
_cell.length_c   1.000
_cell.angle_alpha   90.00
_cell.angle_beta   90.00
_cell.angle_gamma   90.00
#
_symmetry.space_group_name_H-M   'P 1'
#
loop_
_entity.id
_entity.type
_entity.pdbx_description
1 polymer ?
#
loop_
_entity_poly.entity_id
_entity_poly.type
_entity_poly.pdbx_seq_one_letter_code
_entity_poly.pdbx_strand_id
1 'polypeptide(L)' 'MASGLGTARGKGPLYRLYTARLRRELTPENMPHHIAMMIDGNRRWARQLGYETAAHGHRAGAAKMREF' A
#
# COMPACT_ATOMS: atom_id res chain seq x y z
N MET A 1 -14.43 10.23 -14.81
CA MET A 1 -13.61 9.25 -15.56
C MET A 1 -12.16 9.46 -15.16
N ALA A 2 -11.62 8.50 -14.39
CA ALA A 2 -10.24 8.26 -13.95
C ALA A 2 -9.22 9.42 -13.92
N SER A 3 -8.81 9.84 -12.73
CA SER A 3 -7.48 10.44 -12.52
C SER A 3 -7.12 10.45 -11.04
N GLY A 4 -6.29 9.49 -10.64
CA GLY A 4 -5.81 9.36 -9.26
C GLY A 4 -4.63 8.40 -9.11
N LEU A 5 -3.77 8.27 -10.13
CA LEU A 5 -2.51 7.55 -9.97
C LEU A 5 -1.54 8.47 -9.22
N GLY A 6 -1.52 8.29 -7.90
CA GLY A 6 -0.61 8.97 -6.98
C GLY A 6 0.81 9.00 -7.53
N THR A 7 1.36 10.22 -7.59
CA THR A 7 2.70 10.48 -8.09
C THR A 7 3.71 9.60 -7.34
N ALA A 8 4.39 8.71 -8.06
CA ALA A 8 5.46 7.85 -7.54
C ALA A 8 6.73 8.67 -7.22
N ARG A 9 6.62 9.61 -6.28
CA ARG A 9 7.64 10.61 -5.95
C ARG A 9 8.85 10.05 -5.17
N GLY A 10 9.07 8.73 -5.19
CA GLY A 10 10.15 8.10 -4.42
C GLY A 10 10.64 6.74 -4.92
N LYS A 11 10.30 6.33 -6.15
CA LYS A 11 10.67 5.02 -6.70
C LYS A 11 11.61 5.21 -7.89
N GLY A 12 12.83 4.67 -7.81
CA GLY A 12 13.89 4.81 -8.83
C GLY A 12 13.48 4.32 -10.23
N PRO A 13 14.25 4.64 -11.28
CA PRO A 13 13.89 4.34 -12.68
C PRO A 13 13.58 2.86 -12.94
N LEU A 14 14.34 1.96 -12.32
CA LEU A 14 14.11 0.51 -12.41
C LEU A 14 12.74 0.09 -11.87
N TYR A 15 12.35 0.63 -10.71
CA TYR A 15 11.06 0.31 -10.11
C TYR A 15 9.90 0.85 -10.95
N ARG A 16 10.08 2.01 -11.60
CA ARG A 16 9.10 2.55 -12.54
C ARG A 16 8.92 1.64 -13.75
N LEU A 17 10.01 1.15 -14.34
CA LEU A 17 9.95 0.20 -15.46
C LEU A 17 9.26 -1.11 -15.05
N TYR A 18 9.62 -1.66 -13.89
CA TYR A 18 8.99 -2.86 -13.35
C TYR A 18 7.48 -2.68 -13.13
N THR A 19 7.07 -1.58 -12.51
CA THR A 19 5.64 -1.28 -12.28
C THR A 19 4.90 -1.10 -13.60
N ALA A 20 5.52 -0.45 -14.61
CA ALA A 20 4.93 -0.29 -15.92
C ALA A 20 4.73 -1.64 -16.63
N ARG A 21 5.69 -2.56 -16.50
CA ARG A 21 5.57 -3.92 -17.03
C ARG A 21 4.43 -4.69 -16.35
N LEU A 22 4.38 -4.72 -15.02
CA LEU A 22 3.30 -5.39 -14.27
C LEU A 22 1.92 -4.87 -14.66
N ARG A 23 1.77 -3.55 -14.83
CA ARG A 23 0.50 -2.95 -15.27
C ARG A 23 0.06 -3.40 -16.67
N ARG A 24 1.00 -3.70 -17.56
CA ARG A 24 0.69 -4.22 -18.91
C ARG A 24 0.30 -5.70 -18.90
N GLU A 25 0.69 -6.44 -17.87
CA GLU A 25 0.35 -7.85 -17.70
C GLU A 25 -1.04 -8.04 -17.07
N LEU A 26 -1.63 -6.99 -16.47
CA LEU A 26 -3.00 -6.98 -15.95
C LEU A 26 -4.00 -6.71 -17.10
N THR A 27 -4.51 -7.78 -17.71
CA THR A 27 -5.53 -7.75 -18.75
C THR A 27 -6.94 -7.87 -18.12
N PRO A 28 -8.02 -7.54 -18.85
CA PRO A 28 -9.39 -7.71 -18.33
C PRO A 28 -9.68 -9.13 -17.85
N GLU A 29 -9.07 -10.14 -18.47
CA GLU A 29 -9.30 -11.56 -18.15
C GLU A 29 -8.65 -12.00 -16.84
N ASN A 30 -7.62 -11.29 -16.36
CA ASN A 30 -6.89 -11.63 -15.14
C ASN A 30 -6.95 -10.54 -14.04
N MET A 31 -7.79 -9.52 -14.23
CA MET A 31 -7.97 -8.43 -13.29
C MET A 31 -8.71 -8.91 -12.03
N PRO A 32 -8.12 -8.80 -10.82
CA PRO A 32 -8.84 -9.12 -9.60
C PRO A 32 -9.95 -8.08 -9.34
N HIS A 33 -11.20 -8.54 -9.27
CA HIS A 33 -12.36 -7.69 -8.98
C HIS A 33 -12.54 -7.42 -7.47
N HIS A 34 -11.95 -8.25 -6.62
CA HIS A 34 -12.05 -8.14 -5.17
C HIS A 34 -10.68 -8.41 -4.54
N ILE A 35 -10.24 -7.50 -3.67
CA ILE A 35 -8.98 -7.62 -2.95
C ILE A 35 -9.28 -7.49 -1.46
N ALA A 36 -8.91 -8.52 -0.70
CA ALA A 36 -8.90 -8.46 0.75
C ALA A 36 -7.47 -8.23 1.23
N MET A 37 -7.29 -7.29 2.16
CA MET A 37 -5.99 -7.00 2.76
C MET A 37 -6.04 -7.23 4.26
N MET A 38 -5.12 -8.03 4.79
CA MET A 38 -4.91 -8.20 6.22
C MET A 38 -3.81 -7.24 6.68
N ILE A 39 -4.18 -6.20 7.43
CA ILE A 39 -3.22 -5.24 7.99
C ILE A 39 -2.73 -5.75 9.35
N ASP A 40 -1.76 -6.66 9.34
CA ASP A 40 -1.01 -7.07 10.53
C ASP A 40 0.28 -6.27 10.71
N GLY A 41 0.94 -6.38 11.87
CA GLY A 41 2.24 -5.78 12.14
C GLY A 41 2.16 -4.41 12.81
N ASN A 42 0.97 -3.88 13.04
CA ASN A 42 0.73 -2.58 13.71
C ASN A 42 1.45 -2.47 15.06
N ARG A 43 1.50 -3.57 15.83
CA ARG A 43 2.25 -3.63 17.09
C ARG A 43 3.77 -3.58 16.90
N ARG A 44 4.32 -4.30 15.90
CA ARG A 44 5.76 -4.28 15.61
C ARG A 44 6.18 -2.91 15.08
N TRP A 45 5.40 -2.35 14.17
CA TRP A 45 5.60 -1.00 13.64
C TRP A 45 5.58 0.06 14.75
N ALA A 46 4.62 -0.02 15.69
CA ALA A 46 4.57 0.89 16.81
C ALA A 46 5.83 0.83 17.70
N ARG A 47 6.33 -0.39 17.97
CA ARG A 47 7.56 -0.60 18.75
C ARG A 47 8.80 -0.07 18.03
N GLN A 48 8.91 -0.26 16.72
CA GLN A 48 10.04 0.25 15.92
C GLN A 48 10.12 1.78 15.90
N LEU A 49 8.98 2.45 16.02
CA LEU A 49 8.90 3.91 16.09
C LEU A 49 8.98 4.47 17.53
N GLY A 50 9.22 3.61 18.52
CA GLY A 50 9.35 4.03 19.92
C GLY A 50 8.02 4.44 20.58
N TYR A 51 6.86 4.07 20.02
CA TYR A 51 5.59 4.35 20.66
C TYR A 51 5.37 3.42 21.87
N GLU A 52 4.99 4.00 22.99
CA GLU A 52 4.83 3.27 24.26
C GLU A 52 3.66 2.28 24.27
N THR A 53 2.66 2.44 23.38
CA THR A 53 1.46 1.58 23.37
C THR A 53 1.09 1.06 21.98
N ALA A 54 0.62 -0.19 21.97
CA ALA A 54 0.05 -0.85 20.79
C ALA A 54 -1.13 -0.07 20.18
N ALA A 55 -1.86 0.70 20.99
CA ALA A 55 -2.99 1.51 20.56
C ALA A 55 -2.59 2.55 19.51
N HIS A 56 -1.37 3.09 19.57
CA HIS A 56 -0.87 4.02 18.56
C HIS A 56 -0.70 3.34 17.18
N GLY A 57 -0.15 2.12 17.18
CA GLY A 57 -0.03 1.31 15.97
C GLY A 57 -1.39 0.95 15.36
N HIS A 58 -2.37 0.60 16.19
CA HIS A 58 -3.73 0.30 15.70
C HIS A 58 -4.40 1.50 15.06
N ARG A 59 -4.28 2.70 15.65
CA ARG A 59 -4.81 3.94 15.05
C ARG A 59 -4.11 4.30 13.75
N ALA A 60 -2.78 4.18 13.70
CA ALA A 60 -2.02 4.43 12.49
C ALA A 60 -2.37 3.45 11.36
N GLY A 61 -2.50 2.15 11.68
CA GLY A 61 -2.97 1.14 10.74
C GLY A 61 -4.39 1.42 10.21
N ALA A 62 -5.31 1.81 11.09
CA ALA A 62 -6.67 2.19 10.70
C ALA A 62 -6.71 3.46 9.85
N ALA A 63 -5.88 4.46 10.15
CA ALA A 63 -5.76 5.66 9.33
C ALA A 63 -5.23 5.33 7.93
N LYS A 64 -4.24 4.44 7.84
CA LYS A 64 -3.61 4.02 6.59
C LYS A 64 -4.54 3.22 5.67
N MET A 65 -5.48 2.47 6.24
CA MET A 65 -6.53 1.78 5.48
C MET A 65 -7.29 2.74 4.54
N ARG A 66 -7.47 4.01 4.93
CA ARG A 66 -8.19 5.00 4.12
C ARG A 66 -7.41 5.50 2.89
N GLU A 67 -6.11 5.23 2.83
CA GLU A 67 -5.24 5.65 1.72
C GLU A 67 -5.06 4.57 0.65
N PHE A 68 -5.56 3.36 0.90
CA PHE A 68 -5.53 2.20 0.00
C PHE A 68 -6.90 1.95 -0.61
#